data_AF-A0A494YT76-F1
#
_entry.id   AF-A0A494YT76-F1
#
_cell.length_a   1.000
_cell.length_b   1.000
_cell.length_c   1.000
_cell.angle_alpha   90.00
_cell.angle_beta   90.00
_cell.angle_gamma   90.00
#
_symmetry.space_group_name_H-M   'P 1'
#
loop_
_entity.id
_entity.type
_entity.pdbx_description
1 polymer ?
#
loop_
_entity_poly.entity_id
_entity_poly.type
_entity_poly.pdbx_seq_one_letter_code
_entity_poly.pdbx_strand_id
1 'polypeptide(L)'
;MPILRTIVKILLSFLIVFSLGFSVAIETTDAAEQQWVEISSKTTTDLKKPWTITFSKEVDKNTVNLSNIYVIDSKGLTLDINKPVVSGKQIVISPKQSYIAGETYTLYIKNIKSTSGLTLKDTKFTFNVLQTNNPPKVVKEIPNQTTTVGQSISINLSDYFVDEDQDDTLAFLATKGKITGANWIYEAAEKGVESVSITAKDKAGKAIKSTFTITVKATPNTLYSTIYNALVNVQPEADVSQFTTDSDLAIDTLNQILGDHPEIFYFQDEGSLFWSNGKFEFKYRYPKSEILSMNNQLEQVANKIISQNISPGMSDFEKVKAIHDYVVLNTAYDSENYLRDSIPESSYHIDGVLLKGIAVCDGYSKTMVYLLNKIGIPVLYVSGSAGGDLHSWNKVQIDGIWYSLDATWDDPTPNKEGYVRYKYFLIPDSLLDDDHNWDDSEFPDATDSRYLFMTDMWDFDLYEDQYFYSSDADDINIYKINKDGTGKQKISNERANELVVYNGWIYFSNYSRSGYLYKMKIDGTQLTQINDFIISNLERNGSTLTYTNKQGQKFTYEMN
;
A
#
# COMPACT_ATOMS: atom_id res chain seq x y z
N MET A 1 33.81 50.13 -63.88
CA MET A 1 34.47 48.81 -63.66
C MET A 1 33.41 47.73 -63.80
N PRO A 2 33.50 46.87 -64.83
CA PRO A 2 32.36 46.04 -65.25
C PRO A 2 32.57 44.53 -65.00
N ILE A 3 31.48 43.76 -65.19
CA ILE A 3 31.42 42.36 -65.69
C ILE A 3 31.89 41.26 -64.71
N LEU A 4 31.36 40.03 -64.59
CA LEU A 4 30.23 39.23 -65.13
C LEU A 4 30.50 37.77 -64.65
N ARG A 5 29.50 36.89 -64.71
CA ARG A 5 29.54 35.39 -64.80
C ARG A 5 29.67 34.58 -63.49
N THR A 6 29.09 33.39 -63.27
CA THR A 6 28.10 32.46 -63.90
C THR A 6 28.61 31.04 -63.58
N ILE A 7 27.77 30.17 -62.95
CA ILE A 7 27.72 28.67 -63.09
C ILE A 7 28.95 27.89 -62.55
N VAL A 8 28.97 26.64 -62.05
CA VAL A 8 28.10 25.49 -61.68
C VAL A 8 29.11 24.38 -61.21
N LYS A 9 28.63 23.26 -60.63
CA LYS A 9 29.31 21.91 -60.55
C LYS A 9 30.44 21.79 -59.49
N ILE A 10 30.72 20.66 -58.82
CA ILE A 10 30.18 19.30 -58.62
C ILE A 10 31.20 18.58 -57.68
N LEU A 11 30.83 17.43 -57.09
CA LEU A 11 31.69 16.33 -56.54
C LEU A 11 32.38 16.58 -55.16
N LEU A 12 32.06 15.82 -54.10
CA LEU A 12 32.42 14.42 -53.74
C LEU A 12 33.77 14.31 -52.99
N SER A 13 33.74 13.77 -51.76
CA SER A 13 34.81 13.03 -51.04
C SER A 13 34.51 13.05 -49.52
N PHE A 14 34.75 12.04 -48.68
CA PHE A 14 35.26 10.67 -48.83
C PHE A 14 35.00 9.89 -47.52
N LEU A 15 34.98 8.55 -47.64
CA LEU A 15 35.46 7.52 -46.69
C LEU A 15 34.59 7.10 -45.49
N ILE A 16 34.06 5.87 -45.55
CA ILE A 16 34.12 4.92 -44.41
C ILE A 16 34.56 3.55 -44.96
N VAL A 17 35.53 2.97 -44.26
CA VAL A 17 36.27 1.73 -44.54
C VAL A 17 35.40 0.50 -44.21
N PHE A 18 35.42 -0.51 -45.08
CA PHE A 18 34.84 -1.84 -44.84
C PHE A 18 35.87 -2.76 -44.14
N SER A 19 35.44 -3.44 -43.08
CA SER A 19 36.07 -4.67 -42.60
C SER A 19 35.32 -5.89 -43.17
N LEU A 20 36.07 -6.85 -43.72
CA LEU A 20 35.53 -8.12 -44.21
C LEU A 20 35.26 -9.10 -43.07
N GLY A 21 34.08 -9.69 -43.07
CA GLY A 21 33.75 -10.94 -42.37
C GLY A 21 32.70 -11.69 -43.20
N PHE A 22 33.10 -12.82 -43.78
CA PHE A 22 32.28 -13.69 -44.62
C PHE A 22 31.11 -14.28 -43.82
N SER A 23 29.88 -14.23 -44.35
CA SER A 23 28.79 -15.15 -43.99
C SER A 23 27.76 -15.21 -45.11
N VAL A 24 27.17 -16.40 -45.23
CA VAL A 24 26.45 -16.99 -46.37
C VAL A 24 25.28 -16.16 -46.89
N ALA A 25 25.15 -16.09 -48.22
CA ALA A 25 24.02 -15.50 -48.91
C ALA A 25 22.72 -16.25 -48.60
N ILE A 26 21.80 -15.57 -47.91
CA ILE A 26 20.38 -15.82 -48.06
C ILE A 26 19.90 -14.69 -48.97
N GLU A 27 19.58 -15.00 -50.22
CA GLU A 27 18.83 -14.08 -51.07
C GLU A 27 17.40 -13.98 -50.51
N THR A 28 17.24 -13.16 -49.48
CA THR A 28 15.96 -12.52 -49.26
C THR A 28 15.89 -11.38 -50.26
N THR A 29 14.90 -11.40 -51.14
CA THR A 29 14.52 -10.21 -51.88
C THR A 29 13.97 -9.22 -50.87
N ASP A 30 14.84 -8.45 -50.22
CA ASP A 30 14.43 -7.26 -49.50
C ASP A 30 13.74 -6.35 -50.52
N ALA A 31 12.42 -6.25 -50.43
CA ALA A 31 11.68 -5.20 -51.09
C ALA A 31 12.31 -3.88 -50.62
N ALA A 32 12.89 -3.13 -51.56
CA ALA A 32 13.56 -1.88 -51.25
C ALA A 32 12.76 -1.07 -50.24
N GLU A 33 13.35 -0.81 -49.07
CA GLU A 33 12.72 -0.09 -47.97
C GLU A 33 12.13 1.22 -48.51
N GLN A 34 10.81 1.39 -48.33
CA GLN A 34 10.08 2.52 -48.92
C GLN A 34 10.71 3.83 -48.41
N GLN A 35 11.37 4.57 -49.31
CA GLN A 35 12.15 5.74 -48.93
C GLN A 35 11.24 6.96 -48.74
N TRP A 36 10.98 7.32 -47.48
CA TRP A 36 10.13 8.45 -47.11
C TRP A 36 10.87 9.79 -47.21
N VAL A 37 10.22 10.80 -47.77
CA VAL A 37 10.65 12.20 -47.65
C VAL A 37 10.23 12.71 -46.28
N GLU A 38 11.19 13.10 -45.45
CA GLU A 38 10.91 13.59 -44.10
C GLU A 38 10.80 15.12 -44.08
N ILE A 39 9.68 15.63 -43.55
CA ILE A 39 9.49 17.05 -43.30
C ILE A 39 9.88 17.34 -41.85
N SER A 40 10.45 18.53 -41.60
CA SER A 40 10.83 18.98 -40.26
C SER A 40 9.73 18.79 -39.23
N SER A 41 10.11 18.28 -38.06
CA SER A 41 9.20 18.02 -36.96
C SER A 41 8.48 19.28 -36.47
N LYS A 42 7.33 19.06 -35.83
CA LYS A 42 6.47 20.10 -35.28
C LYS A 42 6.16 19.83 -33.82
N THR A 43 5.65 20.84 -33.12
CA THR A 43 5.11 20.69 -31.78
C THR A 43 3.73 21.33 -31.70
N THR A 44 2.89 20.83 -30.79
CA THR A 44 1.59 21.42 -30.51
C THR A 44 1.18 21.18 -29.06
N THR A 45 0.40 22.10 -28.49
CA THR A 45 -0.31 21.91 -27.22
C THR A 45 -1.81 21.66 -27.45
N ASP A 46 -2.27 21.72 -28.70
CA ASP A 46 -3.67 21.49 -29.07
C ASP A 46 -3.93 19.99 -29.26
N LEU A 47 -4.62 19.37 -28.31
CA LEU A 47 -4.91 17.93 -28.34
C LEU A 47 -5.83 17.51 -29.48
N LYS A 48 -6.48 18.45 -30.18
CA LYS A 48 -7.32 18.15 -31.36
C LYS A 48 -6.76 18.78 -32.63
N LYS A 49 -5.47 19.14 -32.63
CA LYS A 49 -4.82 19.87 -33.71
C LYS A 49 -5.12 19.25 -35.08
N PRO A 50 -5.81 19.97 -35.99
CA PRO A 50 -5.87 19.56 -37.38
C PRO A 50 -4.55 19.92 -38.08
N TRP A 51 -4.11 19.02 -38.96
CA TRP A 51 -2.95 19.21 -39.82
C TRP A 51 -3.41 19.51 -41.25
N THR A 52 -3.02 20.68 -41.76
CA THR A 52 -3.28 21.07 -43.15
C THR A 52 -2.02 20.92 -43.97
N ILE A 53 -2.07 20.02 -44.96
CA ILE A 53 -0.99 19.82 -45.92
C ILE A 53 -1.33 20.58 -47.20
N THR A 54 -0.40 21.40 -47.68
CA THR A 54 -0.58 22.16 -48.92
C THR A 54 0.34 21.61 -50.01
N PHE A 55 -0.24 21.31 -51.17
CA PHE A 55 0.42 20.75 -52.33
C PHE A 55 0.70 21.83 -53.38
N SER A 56 1.69 21.60 -54.25
CA SER A 56 2.00 22.53 -55.35
C SER A 56 0.95 22.50 -56.47
N LYS A 57 0.19 21.40 -56.57
CA LYS A 57 -0.86 21.14 -57.56
C LYS A 57 -2.17 20.70 -56.89
N GLU A 58 -3.26 20.81 -57.64
CA GLU A 58 -4.59 20.32 -57.23
C GLU A 58 -4.58 18.81 -56.96
N VAL A 59 -5.19 18.37 -55.86
CA VAL A 59 -5.17 16.98 -55.40
C VAL A 59 -6.31 16.17 -56.04
N ASP A 60 -6.00 14.96 -56.51
CA ASP A 60 -7.03 13.98 -56.90
C ASP A 60 -7.64 13.34 -55.65
N LYS A 61 -8.87 13.75 -55.34
CA LYS A 61 -9.65 13.27 -54.19
C LYS A 61 -9.82 11.75 -54.14
N ASN A 62 -9.76 11.05 -55.28
CA ASN A 62 -9.94 9.60 -55.31
C ASN A 62 -8.73 8.85 -54.73
N THR A 63 -7.57 9.50 -54.66
CA THR A 63 -6.36 8.94 -54.06
C THR A 63 -6.24 9.21 -52.57
N VAL A 64 -7.15 10.02 -51.99
CA VAL A 64 -7.14 10.41 -50.58
C VAL A 64 -8.04 9.47 -49.78
N ASN A 65 -7.42 8.59 -48.99
CA ASN A 65 -8.08 7.58 -48.16
C ASN A 65 -7.20 7.18 -46.96
N LEU A 66 -7.76 6.40 -46.03
CA LEU A 66 -7.08 6.00 -44.78
C LEU A 66 -5.93 5.00 -45.00
N SER A 67 -5.89 4.28 -46.12
CA SER A 67 -4.73 3.44 -46.46
C SER A 67 -3.52 4.24 -46.97
N ASN A 68 -3.76 5.46 -47.44
CA ASN A 68 -2.75 6.36 -47.99
C ASN A 68 -2.34 7.47 -47.01
N ILE A 69 -3.20 7.78 -46.03
CA ILE A 69 -2.94 8.79 -45.00
C ILE A 69 -3.29 8.19 -43.65
N TYR A 70 -2.30 8.08 -42.77
CA TYR A 70 -2.47 7.53 -41.42
C TYR A 70 -1.47 8.16 -40.45
N VAL A 71 -1.80 8.07 -39.16
CA VAL A 71 -0.97 8.57 -38.06
C VAL A 71 -0.64 7.40 -37.16
N ILE A 72 0.60 7.30 -36.69
CA ILE A 72 1.01 6.32 -35.68
C ILE A 72 1.60 7.03 -34.47
N ASP A 73 1.46 6.43 -33.29
CA ASP A 73 2.13 6.87 -32.06
C ASP A 73 3.57 6.34 -31.95
N SER A 74 4.25 6.64 -30.84
CA SER A 74 5.63 6.20 -30.61
C SER A 74 5.78 4.69 -30.43
N LYS A 75 4.68 3.98 -30.14
CA LYS A 75 4.61 2.53 -29.95
C LYS A 75 4.27 1.79 -31.25
N GLY A 76 4.07 2.52 -32.35
CA GLY A 76 3.73 1.97 -33.66
C GLY A 76 2.25 1.63 -33.84
N LEU A 77 1.38 2.03 -32.91
CA LEU A 77 -0.07 1.83 -33.04
C LEU A 77 -0.68 2.93 -33.92
N THR A 78 -1.61 2.54 -34.79
CA THR A 78 -2.30 3.49 -35.67
C THR A 78 -3.36 4.25 -34.90
N LEU A 79 -3.35 5.57 -35.01
CA LEU A 79 -4.36 6.47 -34.47
C LEU A 79 -5.51 6.65 -35.46
N ASP A 80 -6.74 6.51 -34.97
CA ASP A 80 -7.95 6.82 -35.73
C ASP A 80 -8.03 8.31 -36.10
N ILE A 81 -8.14 8.60 -37.41
CA ILE A 81 -8.37 9.94 -37.94
C ILE A 81 -9.74 10.03 -38.62
N ASN A 82 -10.29 11.24 -38.65
CA ASN A 82 -11.45 11.53 -39.50
C ASN A 82 -11.07 11.38 -40.97
N LYS A 83 -12.08 11.11 -41.83
CA LYS A 83 -11.87 11.05 -43.28
C LYS A 83 -11.20 12.36 -43.75
N PRO A 84 -10.00 12.32 -44.36
CA PRO A 84 -9.30 13.53 -44.76
C PRO A 84 -10.13 14.36 -45.74
N VAL A 85 -10.15 15.68 -45.54
CA VAL A 85 -10.95 16.61 -46.33
C VAL A 85 -10.07 17.27 -47.38
N VAL A 86 -10.44 17.15 -48.64
CA VAL A 86 -9.71 17.74 -49.77
C VAL A 86 -10.37 19.06 -50.17
N SER A 87 -9.58 20.13 -50.25
CA SER A 87 -10.00 21.43 -50.75
C SER A 87 -8.94 21.97 -51.71
N GLY A 88 -9.13 21.65 -52.99
CA GLY A 88 -8.21 22.00 -54.06
C GLY A 88 -6.80 21.44 -53.86
N LYS A 89 -5.84 22.32 -53.53
CA LYS A 89 -4.44 21.96 -53.22
C LYS A 89 -4.20 21.56 -51.77
N GLN A 90 -5.23 21.46 -50.94
CA GLN A 90 -5.06 21.18 -49.52
C GLN A 90 -5.75 19.89 -49.10
N ILE A 91 -5.11 19.18 -48.17
CA ILE A 91 -5.72 18.09 -47.41
C ILE A 91 -5.68 18.49 -45.94
N VAL A 92 -6.85 18.44 -45.28
CA VAL A 92 -6.97 18.62 -43.84
C VAL A 92 -7.19 17.27 -43.19
N ILE A 93 -6.34 16.97 -42.19
CA ILE A 93 -6.36 15.74 -41.41
C ILE A 93 -6.66 16.12 -39.97
N SER A 94 -7.70 15.54 -39.39
CA SER A 94 -8.10 15.81 -38.01
C SER A 94 -8.21 14.49 -37.27
N PRO A 95 -7.70 14.41 -36.03
CA PRO A 95 -7.79 13.17 -35.29
C PRO A 95 -9.25 12.92 -34.88
N LYS A 96 -9.65 11.65 -34.78
CA LYS A 96 -11.00 11.28 -34.35
C LYS A 96 -11.15 11.41 -32.83
N GLN A 97 -10.05 11.20 -32.11
CA GLN A 97 -9.92 11.37 -30.66
C GLN A 97 -8.84 12.42 -30.35
N SER A 98 -8.78 12.91 -29.13
CA SER A 98 -7.69 13.79 -28.71
C SER A 98 -6.35 13.04 -28.77
N TYR A 99 -5.28 13.70 -29.21
CA TYR A 99 -3.93 13.20 -29.02
C TYR A 99 -3.59 13.12 -27.52
N ILE A 100 -2.66 12.25 -27.16
CA ILE A 100 -2.15 12.10 -25.80
C ILE A 100 -1.06 13.15 -25.59
N ALA A 101 -1.17 13.93 -24.51
CA ALA A 101 -0.15 14.90 -24.13
C ALA A 101 1.14 14.19 -23.68
N GLY A 102 2.31 14.74 -24.03
CA GLY A 102 3.62 14.12 -23.82
C GLY A 102 4.03 13.14 -24.92
N GLU A 103 3.09 12.69 -25.75
CA GLU A 103 3.32 11.67 -26.77
C GLU A 103 3.86 12.25 -28.09
N THR A 104 4.57 11.42 -28.85
CA THR A 104 5.07 11.75 -30.19
C THR A 104 4.33 10.93 -31.24
N TYR A 105 3.87 11.60 -32.30
CA TYR A 105 3.16 10.98 -33.41
C TYR A 105 3.87 11.21 -34.73
N THR A 106 3.73 10.26 -35.66
CA THR A 106 4.21 10.40 -37.04
C THR A 106 3.05 10.28 -38.02
N LEU A 107 2.88 11.30 -38.87
CA LEU A 107 1.88 11.32 -39.92
C LEU A 107 2.50 10.89 -41.25
N TYR A 108 1.91 9.88 -41.89
CA TYR A 108 2.36 9.30 -43.15
C TYR A 108 1.40 9.66 -44.29
N ILE A 109 1.96 10.00 -45.45
CA ILE A 109 1.24 10.35 -46.68
C ILE A 109 1.88 9.61 -47.84
N LYS A 110 1.19 8.66 -48.44
CA LYS A 110 1.68 7.90 -49.58
C LYS A 110 0.69 7.82 -50.73
N ASN A 111 1.18 7.55 -51.94
CA ASN A 111 0.35 7.28 -53.13
C ASN A 111 -0.69 8.36 -53.48
N ILE A 112 -0.49 9.61 -53.03
CA ILE A 112 -1.39 10.74 -53.38
C ILE A 112 -1.04 11.24 -54.78
N LYS A 113 -2.05 11.53 -55.60
CA LYS A 113 -1.87 12.06 -56.97
C LYS A 113 -2.46 13.45 -57.13
N SER A 114 -1.93 14.22 -58.07
CA SER A 114 -2.59 15.43 -58.57
C SER A 114 -3.73 15.09 -59.52
N THR A 115 -4.63 16.03 -59.78
CA THR A 115 -5.68 15.90 -60.81
C THR A 115 -5.12 15.73 -62.23
N SER A 116 -3.85 16.06 -62.44
CA SER A 116 -3.09 15.81 -63.68
C SER A 116 -2.37 14.46 -63.70
N GLY A 117 -2.59 13.58 -62.71
CA GLY A 117 -2.06 12.22 -62.64
C GLY A 117 -0.63 12.07 -62.09
N LEU A 118 0.00 13.13 -61.58
CA LEU A 118 1.36 13.05 -61.02
C LEU A 118 1.31 12.56 -59.57
N THR A 119 2.14 11.56 -59.24
CA THR A 119 2.23 11.01 -57.88
C THR A 119 3.18 11.82 -57.02
N LEU A 120 2.76 12.11 -55.78
CA LEU A 120 3.61 12.65 -54.72
C LEU A 120 4.66 11.61 -54.30
N LYS A 121 5.87 12.04 -53.96
CA LYS A 121 6.80 11.17 -53.23
C LYS A 121 6.25 10.92 -51.83
N ASP A 122 6.29 9.67 -51.38
CA ASP A 122 5.80 9.31 -50.06
C ASP A 122 6.52 10.12 -48.99
N THR A 123 5.75 10.75 -48.11
CA THR A 123 6.21 11.80 -47.21
C THR A 123 5.71 11.53 -45.80
N LYS A 124 6.55 11.79 -44.80
CA LYS A 124 6.18 11.73 -43.38
C LYS A 124 6.62 12.98 -42.62
N PHE A 125 5.97 13.27 -41.51
CA PHE A 125 6.49 14.21 -40.53
C PHE A 125 6.08 13.82 -39.11
N THR A 126 6.95 14.14 -38.16
CA THR A 126 6.74 13.86 -36.74
C THR A 126 6.24 15.11 -36.02
N PHE A 127 5.33 14.94 -35.06
CA PHE A 127 4.94 16.02 -34.16
C PHE A 127 4.84 15.55 -32.72
N ASN A 128 5.31 16.41 -31.82
CA ASN A 128 5.26 16.17 -30.38
C ASN A 128 4.09 16.96 -29.79
N VAL A 129 3.25 16.29 -29.02
CA VAL A 129 2.18 16.94 -28.26
C VAL A 129 2.75 17.28 -26.89
N LEU A 130 2.96 18.56 -26.62
CA LEU A 130 3.61 18.99 -25.39
C LEU A 130 2.65 18.81 -24.20
N GLN A 131 3.12 18.16 -23.13
CA GLN A 131 2.43 18.16 -21.83
C GLN A 131 2.59 19.53 -21.17
N THR A 132 1.48 20.16 -20.83
CA THR A 132 1.49 21.41 -20.06
C THR A 132 1.30 21.07 -18.59
N ASN A 133 2.29 21.39 -17.76
CA ASN A 133 2.17 21.16 -16.33
C ASN A 133 1.04 22.02 -15.74
N ASN A 134 0.08 21.41 -15.05
CA ASN A 134 -0.98 22.03 -14.28
C ASN A 134 -0.54 22.16 -12.82
N PRO A 135 -0.98 23.18 -12.08
CA PRO A 135 -0.74 23.21 -10.64
C PRO A 135 -1.56 22.12 -9.93
N PRO A 136 -1.12 21.65 -8.75
CA PRO A 136 -1.91 20.77 -7.91
C PRO A 136 -3.27 21.38 -7.57
N LYS A 137 -4.24 20.52 -7.29
CA LYS A 137 -5.61 20.90 -6.91
C LYS A 137 -5.94 20.43 -5.51
N VAL A 138 -6.76 21.23 -4.81
CA VAL A 138 -7.42 20.82 -3.57
C VAL A 138 -8.71 20.09 -3.95
N VAL A 139 -8.78 18.78 -3.74
CA VAL A 139 -9.98 17.97 -4.05
C VAL A 139 -11.02 18.00 -2.94
N LYS A 140 -10.57 18.25 -1.71
CA LYS A 140 -11.41 18.37 -0.53
C LYS A 140 -10.77 19.37 0.44
N GLU A 141 -11.58 20.19 1.11
CA GLU A 141 -11.06 21.04 2.18
C GLU A 141 -10.63 20.18 3.38
N ILE A 142 -9.49 20.54 3.98
CA ILE A 142 -9.05 19.90 5.22
C ILE A 142 -9.97 20.38 6.34
N PRO A 143 -10.72 19.50 7.02
CA PRO A 143 -11.64 19.93 8.07
C PRO A 143 -10.86 20.53 9.24
N ASN A 144 -11.49 21.50 9.92
CA ASN A 144 -10.98 22.02 11.18
C ASN A 144 -10.83 20.86 12.19
N GLN A 145 -9.72 20.85 12.92
CA GLN A 145 -9.39 19.83 13.89
C GLN A 145 -9.67 20.33 15.31
N THR A 146 -9.97 19.40 16.21
CA THR A 146 -10.04 19.67 17.64
C THR A 146 -9.28 18.56 18.35
N THR A 147 -8.43 18.94 19.31
CA THR A 147 -7.66 17.99 20.13
C THR A 147 -7.49 18.54 21.55
N THR A 148 -6.80 17.82 22.42
CA THR A 148 -6.42 18.26 23.77
C THR A 148 -4.91 18.37 23.90
N VAL A 149 -4.41 19.15 24.85
CA VAL A 149 -2.98 19.21 25.16
C VAL A 149 -2.42 17.79 25.40
N GLY A 150 -1.25 17.51 24.84
CA GLY A 150 -0.56 16.21 24.91
C GLY A 150 -0.96 15.21 23.81
N GLN A 151 -2.06 15.43 23.09
CA GLN A 151 -2.51 14.54 22.02
C GLN A 151 -1.91 14.92 20.67
N SER A 152 -1.75 13.94 19.78
CA SER A 152 -1.28 14.16 18.41
C SER A 152 -2.42 14.02 17.39
N ILE A 153 -2.39 14.83 16.34
CA ILE A 153 -3.25 14.70 15.17
C ILE A 153 -2.39 14.23 14.01
N SER A 154 -2.85 13.22 13.26
CA SER A 154 -2.25 12.81 11.99
C SER A 154 -3.26 12.93 10.86
N ILE A 155 -2.90 13.62 9.77
CA ILE A 155 -3.73 13.77 8.57
C ILE A 155 -2.91 13.32 7.37
N ASN A 156 -3.44 12.40 6.57
CA ASN A 156 -2.86 12.10 5.26
C ASN A 156 -3.26 13.18 4.26
N LEU A 157 -2.28 13.91 3.74
CA LEU A 157 -2.50 15.03 2.83
C LEU A 157 -2.88 14.58 1.41
N SER A 158 -2.59 13.34 1.03
CA SER A 158 -2.98 12.80 -0.28
C SER A 158 -4.50 12.70 -0.46
N ASP A 159 -5.27 12.69 0.64
CA ASP A 159 -6.73 12.70 0.61
C ASP A 159 -7.31 14.07 0.19
N TYR A 160 -6.49 15.13 0.24
CA TYR A 160 -6.94 16.52 0.06
C TYR A 160 -6.29 17.21 -1.13
N PHE A 161 -5.14 16.73 -1.61
CA PHE A 161 -4.42 17.30 -2.74
C PHE A 161 -4.15 16.24 -3.81
N VAL A 162 -4.37 16.61 -5.08
CA VAL A 162 -4.04 15.78 -6.24
C VAL A 162 -3.31 16.59 -7.29
N ASP A 163 -2.50 15.94 -8.10
CA ASP A 163 -2.03 16.48 -9.37
C ASP A 163 -2.63 15.66 -10.52
N GLU A 164 -3.05 16.34 -11.59
CA GLU A 164 -3.66 15.70 -12.77
C GLU A 164 -2.62 15.30 -13.82
N ASP A 165 -1.38 15.77 -13.67
CA ASP A 165 -0.30 15.43 -14.58
C ASP A 165 0.24 14.04 -14.25
N GLN A 166 0.20 13.13 -15.23
CA GLN A 166 0.79 11.80 -15.09
C GLN A 166 2.29 11.95 -14.82
N ASP A 167 2.75 11.42 -13.68
CA ASP A 167 4.13 11.34 -13.18
C ASP A 167 4.58 12.39 -12.13
N ASP A 168 3.64 13.15 -11.53
CA ASP A 168 3.96 14.12 -10.47
C ASP A 168 3.67 13.62 -9.04
N THR A 169 4.72 13.47 -8.24
CA THR A 169 4.64 13.26 -6.79
C THR A 169 4.57 14.60 -6.07
N LEU A 170 3.60 14.77 -5.17
CA LEU A 170 3.44 16.01 -4.40
C LEU A 170 4.41 16.09 -3.22
N ALA A 171 5.05 17.25 -3.07
CA ALA A 171 5.80 17.62 -1.87
C ALA A 171 4.95 18.53 -0.99
N PHE A 172 4.94 18.27 0.32
CA PHE A 172 4.14 19.03 1.28
C PHE A 172 4.99 19.87 2.22
N LEU A 173 4.50 21.07 2.52
CA LEU A 173 5.06 21.97 3.53
C LEU A 173 3.92 22.42 4.45
N ALA A 174 4.20 22.47 5.75
CA ALA A 174 3.23 22.94 6.74
C ALA A 174 3.78 24.12 7.53
N THR A 175 2.92 25.07 7.90
CA THR A 175 3.31 26.18 8.79
C THR A 175 3.53 25.74 10.23
N LYS A 176 2.91 24.62 10.63
CA LYS A 176 3.02 23.97 11.95
C LYS A 176 2.90 22.47 11.78
N GLY A 177 3.41 21.69 12.74
CA GLY A 177 3.48 20.24 12.64
C GLY A 177 4.64 19.77 11.75
N LYS A 178 4.86 18.46 11.74
CA LYS A 178 5.90 17.78 10.95
C LYS A 178 5.25 17.07 9.77
N ILE A 179 5.95 17.05 8.63
CA ILE A 179 5.55 16.25 7.46
C ILE A 179 6.46 15.02 7.41
N THR A 180 5.87 13.83 7.30
CA THR A 180 6.60 12.57 7.06
C THR A 180 5.90 11.84 5.90
N GLY A 181 6.53 11.84 4.72
CA GLY A 181 5.87 11.41 3.48
C GLY A 181 4.68 12.33 3.16
N ALA A 182 3.48 11.75 3.03
CA ALA A 182 2.23 12.48 2.86
C ALA A 182 1.51 12.79 4.19
N ASN A 183 1.99 12.27 5.32
CA ASN A 183 1.34 12.47 6.61
C ASN A 183 1.81 13.77 7.26
N TRP A 184 0.86 14.60 7.65
CA TRP A 184 1.05 15.75 8.51
C TRP A 184 0.73 15.38 9.95
N ILE A 185 1.68 15.58 10.85
CA ILE A 185 1.58 15.23 12.27
C ILE A 185 1.71 16.50 13.10
N TYR A 186 0.76 16.73 14.00
CA TYR A 186 0.76 17.85 14.93
C TYR A 186 0.66 17.38 16.37
N GLU A 187 1.66 17.72 17.17
CA GLU A 187 1.71 17.45 18.62
C GLU A 187 1.16 18.67 19.37
N ALA A 188 0.07 18.52 20.09
CA ALA A 188 -0.61 19.62 20.77
C ALA A 188 0.12 20.00 22.08
N ALA A 189 0.93 21.05 22.05
CA ALA A 189 1.72 21.47 23.23
C ALA A 189 0.94 22.36 24.20
N GLU A 190 0.12 23.30 23.70
CA GLU A 190 -0.56 24.31 24.52
C GLU A 190 -2.00 24.51 24.09
N LYS A 191 -2.87 24.86 25.05
CA LYS A 191 -4.28 25.17 24.77
C LYS A 191 -4.38 26.43 23.92
N GLY A 192 -5.30 26.43 22.95
CA GLY A 192 -5.53 27.58 22.09
C GLY A 192 -6.18 27.20 20.77
N VAL A 193 -6.30 28.19 19.89
CA VAL A 193 -6.71 27.96 18.51
C VAL A 193 -5.58 28.40 17.60
N GLU A 194 -5.14 27.50 16.73
CA GLU A 194 -4.04 27.73 15.81
C GLU A 194 -4.51 27.60 14.37
N SER A 195 -3.96 28.42 13.47
CA SER A 195 -4.16 28.25 12.03
C SER A 195 -2.98 27.49 11.44
N VAL A 196 -3.29 26.42 10.72
CA VAL A 196 -2.30 25.63 9.99
C VAL A 196 -2.58 25.77 8.51
N SER A 197 -1.50 25.96 7.75
CA SER A 197 -1.57 25.92 6.32
C SER A 197 -0.63 24.89 5.73
N ILE A 198 -1.18 24.10 4.83
CA ILE A 198 -0.48 23.11 4.03
C ILE A 198 -0.31 23.65 2.62
N THR A 199 0.92 23.60 2.12
CA THR A 199 1.26 23.90 0.73
C THR A 199 1.64 22.59 0.04
N ALA A 200 0.89 22.20 -0.97
CA ALA A 200 1.23 21.10 -1.86
C ALA A 200 1.93 21.67 -3.09
N LYS A 201 3.07 21.09 -3.45
CA LYS A 201 3.92 21.55 -4.56
C LYS A 201 4.21 20.39 -5.50
N ASP A 202 4.02 20.64 -6.79
CA ASP A 202 4.34 19.71 -7.87
C ASP A 202 5.85 19.71 -8.17
N LYS A 203 6.29 18.85 -9.10
CA LYS A 203 7.71 18.70 -9.46
C LYS A 203 8.23 19.91 -10.24
N ALA A 204 7.38 20.55 -11.05
CA ALA A 204 7.71 21.78 -11.77
C ALA A 204 7.75 23.03 -10.86
N GLY A 205 7.34 22.87 -9.61
CA GLY A 205 7.33 23.86 -8.56
C GLY A 205 6.11 24.76 -8.49
N LYS A 206 5.02 24.47 -9.22
CA LYS A 206 3.73 25.12 -8.95
C LYS A 206 3.16 24.56 -7.65
N ALA A 207 2.41 25.40 -6.96
CA ALA A 207 1.91 25.07 -5.63
C ALA A 207 0.51 25.60 -5.40
N ILE A 208 -0.22 24.89 -4.55
CA ILE A 208 -1.51 25.30 -4.01
C ILE A 208 -1.48 25.22 -2.49
N LYS A 209 -2.27 26.06 -1.84
CA LYS A 209 -2.30 26.20 -0.39
C LYS A 209 -3.71 25.95 0.13
N SER A 210 -3.83 25.14 1.17
CA SER A 210 -5.06 24.96 1.96
C SER A 210 -4.80 25.37 3.41
N THR A 211 -5.83 25.89 4.10
CA THR A 211 -5.72 26.37 5.48
C THR A 211 -6.88 25.84 6.29
N PHE A 212 -6.60 25.40 7.51
CA PHE A 212 -7.59 24.96 8.49
C PHE A 212 -7.19 25.42 9.89
N THR A 213 -8.08 25.26 10.85
CA THR A 213 -7.83 25.59 12.26
C THR A 213 -7.72 24.34 13.12
N ILE A 214 -6.88 24.40 14.14
CA ILE A 214 -6.78 23.41 15.21
C ILE A 214 -7.24 24.08 16.50
N THR A 215 -8.25 23.52 17.14
CA THR A 215 -8.66 23.91 18.50
C THR A 215 -8.04 22.93 19.49
N VAL A 216 -7.01 23.35 20.21
CA VAL A 216 -6.41 22.60 21.31
C VAL A 216 -7.12 22.99 22.61
N LYS A 217 -7.94 22.08 23.12
CA LYS A 217 -8.58 22.19 24.42
C LYS A 217 -7.57 21.86 25.52
N ALA A 218 -7.79 22.38 26.72
CA ALA A 218 -7.07 21.86 27.88
C ALA A 218 -7.40 20.37 28.04
N THR A 219 -6.41 19.56 28.38
CA THR A 219 -6.67 18.20 28.86
C THR A 219 -7.62 18.29 30.04
N PRO A 220 -8.76 17.57 30.05
CA PRO A 220 -9.62 17.51 31.22
C PRO A 220 -8.77 17.08 32.42
N ASN A 221 -8.64 17.96 33.42
CA ASN A 221 -7.88 17.65 34.62
C ASN A 221 -8.68 16.63 35.44
N THR A 222 -8.31 15.37 35.31
CA THR A 222 -8.91 14.19 35.94
C THR A 222 -7.83 13.38 36.64
N LEU A 223 -8.22 12.54 37.61
CA LEU A 223 -7.32 11.58 38.25
C LEU A 223 -6.45 10.83 37.22
N TYR A 224 -7.10 10.25 36.21
CA TYR A 224 -6.46 9.55 35.09
C TYR A 224 -5.39 10.41 34.42
N SER A 225 -5.78 11.60 33.92
CA SER A 225 -4.85 12.46 33.18
C SER A 225 -3.69 12.97 34.05
N THR A 226 -3.89 13.16 35.36
CA THR A 226 -2.84 13.63 36.26
C THR A 226 -1.79 12.55 36.49
N ILE A 227 -2.22 11.31 36.75
CA ILE A 227 -1.31 10.15 36.90
C ILE A 227 -0.61 9.86 35.58
N TYR A 228 -1.36 9.78 34.48
CA TYR A 228 -0.81 9.50 33.14
C TYR A 228 0.26 10.51 32.73
N ASN A 229 -0.02 11.81 32.88
CA ASN A 229 0.95 12.85 32.55
C ASN A 229 2.21 12.78 33.42
N ALA A 230 2.09 12.40 34.70
CA ALA A 230 3.25 12.23 35.55
C ALA A 230 4.13 11.06 35.08
N LEU A 231 3.52 9.93 34.71
CA LEU A 231 4.23 8.74 34.22
C LEU A 231 4.90 8.95 32.86
N VAL A 232 4.22 9.56 31.89
CA VAL A 232 4.79 9.85 30.56
C VAL A 232 5.94 10.85 30.66
N ASN A 233 5.85 11.82 31.56
CA ASN A 233 6.92 12.78 31.82
C ASN A 233 7.97 12.25 32.81
N VAL A 234 7.85 11.00 33.26
CA VAL A 234 8.76 10.34 34.20
C VAL A 234 9.01 11.22 35.44
N GLN A 235 7.93 11.72 36.03
CA GLN A 235 7.97 12.50 37.26
C GLN A 235 8.09 11.55 38.45
N PRO A 236 8.84 11.91 39.51
CA PRO A 236 8.96 11.04 40.68
C PRO A 236 7.65 10.90 41.47
N GLU A 237 6.70 11.81 41.25
CA GLU A 237 5.43 11.84 41.96
C GLU A 237 4.33 12.59 41.19
N ALA A 238 3.08 12.34 41.57
CA ALA A 238 1.90 13.12 41.22
C ALA A 238 1.13 13.52 42.48
N ASP A 239 0.63 14.76 42.53
CA ASP A 239 -0.34 15.18 43.55
C ASP A 239 -1.75 15.04 42.96
N VAL A 240 -2.50 14.07 43.48
CA VAL A 240 -3.88 13.78 43.07
C VAL A 240 -4.87 14.08 44.19
N SER A 241 -4.45 14.79 45.25
CA SER A 241 -5.26 15.10 46.43
C SER A 241 -6.56 15.85 46.11
N GLN A 242 -6.59 16.59 44.99
CA GLN A 242 -7.80 17.26 44.51
C GLN A 242 -8.87 16.29 43.95
N PHE A 243 -8.50 15.04 43.64
CA PHE A 243 -9.37 14.02 43.07
C PHE A 243 -9.64 12.87 44.03
N THR A 244 -8.60 12.36 44.68
CA THR A 244 -8.71 11.23 45.57
C THR A 244 -7.61 11.22 46.63
N THR A 245 -7.96 10.73 47.81
CA THR A 245 -7.04 10.22 48.83
C THR A 245 -7.29 8.74 49.12
N ASP A 246 -8.16 8.10 48.34
CA ASP A 246 -8.46 6.68 48.35
C ASP A 246 -7.40 5.95 47.52
N SER A 247 -6.68 5.02 48.15
CA SER A 247 -5.62 4.24 47.50
C SER A 247 -6.16 3.33 46.42
N ASP A 248 -7.34 2.74 46.63
CA ASP A 248 -7.87 1.71 45.74
C ASP A 248 -8.24 2.39 44.41
N LEU A 249 -8.98 3.51 44.47
CA LEU A 249 -9.29 4.31 43.29
C LEU A 249 -8.03 4.81 42.54
N ALA A 250 -6.98 5.20 43.28
CA ALA A 250 -5.73 5.66 42.66
C ALA A 250 -4.97 4.53 41.96
N ILE A 251 -4.92 3.35 42.58
CA ILE A 251 -4.26 2.15 42.05
C ILE A 251 -5.06 1.57 40.88
N ASP A 252 -6.40 1.53 40.96
CA ASP A 252 -7.26 1.10 39.87
C ASP A 252 -7.09 2.01 38.64
N THR A 253 -7.04 3.33 38.87
CA THR A 253 -6.76 4.29 37.80
C THR A 253 -5.36 4.10 37.20
N LEU A 254 -4.35 3.82 38.04
CA LEU A 254 -3.00 3.51 37.56
C LEU A 254 -3.00 2.24 36.70
N ASN A 255 -3.66 1.17 37.15
CA ASN A 255 -3.75 -0.08 36.41
C ASN A 255 -4.46 0.10 35.07
N GLN A 256 -5.53 0.90 35.04
CA GLN A 256 -6.19 1.30 33.80
C GLN A 256 -5.21 2.01 32.85
N ILE A 257 -4.44 2.99 33.35
CA ILE A 257 -3.44 3.70 32.55
C ILE A 257 -2.38 2.74 31.98
N LEU A 258 -1.88 1.79 32.78
CA LEU A 258 -0.87 0.84 32.33
C LEU A 258 -1.42 -0.15 31.29
N GLY A 259 -2.71 -0.48 31.35
CA GLY A 259 -3.40 -1.26 30.32
C GLY A 259 -3.62 -0.48 29.03
N ASP A 260 -4.04 0.79 29.13
CA ASP A 260 -4.31 1.68 27.99
C ASP A 260 -3.01 2.17 27.31
N HIS A 261 -1.93 2.28 28.09
CA HIS A 261 -0.62 2.83 27.68
C HIS A 261 0.53 1.86 28.01
N PRO A 262 0.61 0.71 27.34
CA PRO A 262 1.64 -0.29 27.61
C PRO A 262 3.07 0.17 27.27
N GLU A 263 3.23 1.31 26.58
CA GLU A 263 4.53 1.99 26.44
C GLU A 263 5.14 2.45 27.77
N ILE A 264 4.36 2.47 28.86
CA ILE A 264 4.81 2.82 30.22
C ILE A 264 5.34 1.57 30.97
N PHE A 265 5.86 0.56 30.26
CA PHE A 265 6.45 -0.65 30.86
C PHE A 265 7.67 -0.39 31.78
N TYR A 266 8.24 0.82 31.73
CA TYR A 266 9.30 1.26 32.62
C TYR A 266 8.82 1.59 34.05
N PHE A 267 7.51 1.63 34.29
CA PHE A 267 6.95 1.72 35.64
C PHE A 267 7.31 0.48 36.47
N GLN A 268 7.55 0.69 37.76
CA GLN A 268 7.82 -0.38 38.73
C GLN A 268 6.86 -0.26 39.91
N ASP A 269 6.04 -1.28 40.10
CA ASP A 269 5.13 -1.35 41.25
C ASP A 269 5.91 -1.42 42.57
N GLU A 270 6.91 -2.30 42.64
CA GLU A 270 7.78 -2.42 43.81
C GLU A 270 8.52 -1.09 44.10
N GLY A 271 8.16 -0.49 45.24
CA GLY A 271 8.74 0.77 45.71
C GLY A 271 7.97 2.02 45.28
N SER A 272 6.89 1.91 44.51
CA SER A 272 5.90 2.98 44.33
C SER A 272 4.97 3.05 45.55
N LEU A 273 4.55 4.25 45.95
CA LEU A 273 3.77 4.46 47.18
C LEU A 273 2.66 5.48 46.97
N PHE A 274 1.46 5.16 47.44
CA PHE A 274 0.37 6.11 47.56
C PHE A 274 0.18 6.54 49.02
N TRP A 275 0.28 7.84 49.27
CA TRP A 275 0.22 8.42 50.60
C TRP A 275 -1.17 8.97 50.91
N SER A 276 -1.58 8.88 52.18
CA SER A 276 -2.89 9.35 52.68
C SER A 276 -3.21 10.83 52.42
N ASN A 277 -2.21 11.64 52.05
CA ASN A 277 -2.40 13.03 51.64
C ASN A 277 -2.69 13.20 50.14
N GLY A 278 -2.88 12.11 49.38
CA GLY A 278 -3.14 12.13 47.93
C GLY A 278 -1.89 12.25 47.07
N LYS A 279 -0.69 12.05 47.66
CA LYS A 279 0.57 12.02 46.90
C LYS A 279 0.83 10.60 46.39
N PHE A 280 1.07 10.46 45.09
CA PHE A 280 1.48 9.19 44.47
C PHE A 280 2.95 9.29 44.07
N GLU A 281 3.83 8.51 44.71
CA GLU A 281 5.24 8.40 44.38
C GLU A 281 5.49 7.21 43.45
N PHE A 282 6.26 7.44 42.38
CA PHE A 282 6.53 6.45 41.35
C PHE A 282 7.97 5.97 41.37
N LYS A 283 8.14 4.66 41.26
CA LYS A 283 9.43 4.03 40.98
C LYS A 283 9.50 3.65 39.50
N TYR A 284 10.68 3.83 38.93
CA TYR A 284 10.97 3.48 37.54
C TYR A 284 12.16 2.53 37.47
N ARG A 285 12.07 1.58 36.53
CA ARG A 285 13.09 0.55 36.28
C ARG A 285 14.39 1.13 35.73
N TYR A 286 14.30 2.24 35.00
CA TYR A 286 15.41 2.86 34.30
C TYR A 286 15.55 4.35 34.65
N PRO A 287 16.73 4.95 34.47
CA PRO A 287 16.90 6.40 34.55
C PRO A 287 16.03 7.14 33.53
N LYS A 288 15.54 8.33 33.89
CA LYS A 288 14.69 9.17 33.03
C LYS A 288 15.24 9.37 31.61
N SER A 289 16.54 9.61 31.46
CA SER A 289 17.16 9.80 30.14
C SER A 289 17.08 8.56 29.26
N GLU A 290 17.18 7.36 29.86
CA GLU A 290 17.07 6.08 29.15
C GLU A 290 15.63 5.83 28.73
N ILE A 291 14.66 6.05 29.62
CA ILE A 291 13.23 5.96 29.32
C ILE A 291 12.84 6.83 28.14
N LEU A 292 13.26 8.11 28.14
CA LEU A 292 12.97 9.03 27.05
C LEU A 292 13.60 8.56 25.72
N SER A 293 14.76 7.92 25.77
CA SER A 293 15.40 7.33 24.59
C SER A 293 14.64 6.10 24.09
N MET A 294 14.21 5.22 24.98
CA MET A 294 13.43 4.01 24.66
C MET A 294 12.08 4.39 24.05
N ASN A 295 11.35 5.33 24.66
CA ASN A 295 10.10 5.84 24.12
C ASN A 295 10.28 6.42 22.72
N ASN A 296 11.37 7.17 22.48
CA ASN A 296 11.64 7.71 21.15
C ASN A 296 11.91 6.61 20.10
N GLN A 297 12.61 5.53 20.47
CA GLN A 297 12.84 4.39 19.58
C GLN A 297 11.54 3.65 19.26
N LEU A 298 10.70 3.39 20.27
CA LEU A 298 9.40 2.75 20.10
C LEU A 298 8.47 3.57 19.20
N GLU A 299 8.44 4.89 19.40
CA GLU A 299 7.70 5.81 18.52
C GLU A 299 8.18 5.76 17.07
N GLN A 300 9.49 5.76 16.83
CA GLN A 300 10.03 5.68 15.47
C GLN A 300 9.65 4.35 14.78
N VAL A 301 9.77 3.24 15.50
CA VAL A 301 9.40 1.91 14.99
C VAL A 301 7.91 1.83 14.72
N ALA A 302 7.06 2.24 15.66
CA ALA A 302 5.61 2.23 15.48
C ALA A 302 5.17 3.09 14.28
N ASN A 303 5.73 4.30 14.15
CA ASN A 303 5.42 5.16 13.01
C ASN A 303 5.85 4.53 11.68
N LYS A 304 7.00 3.83 11.66
CA LYS A 304 7.43 3.08 10.47
C LYS A 304 6.45 1.97 10.13
N ILE A 305 6.06 1.15 11.11
CA ILE A 305 5.09 0.06 10.94
C ILE A 305 3.78 0.59 10.37
N ILE A 306 3.21 1.61 11.00
CA ILE A 306 1.96 2.23 10.57
C ILE A 306 2.10 2.77 9.14
N SER A 307 3.19 3.48 8.82
CA SER A 307 3.39 4.04 7.48
C SER A 307 3.56 2.99 6.36
N GLN A 308 4.02 1.78 6.71
CA GLN A 308 4.27 0.70 5.75
C GLN A 308 3.06 -0.20 5.55
N ASN A 309 2.21 -0.34 6.56
CA ASN A 309 1.11 -1.31 6.57
C ASN A 309 -0.28 -0.65 6.53
N ILE A 310 -0.39 0.65 6.84
CA ILE A 310 -1.66 1.37 6.88
C ILE A 310 -1.70 2.43 5.79
N SER A 311 -2.72 2.37 4.94
CA SER A 311 -2.96 3.31 3.83
C SER A 311 -4.29 4.05 4.02
N PRO A 312 -4.44 5.25 3.45
CA PRO A 312 -5.73 5.94 3.42
C PRO A 312 -6.81 5.09 2.76
N GLY A 313 -8.03 5.20 3.29
CA GLY A 313 -9.19 4.47 2.78
C GLY A 313 -9.32 3.03 3.28
N MET A 314 -8.34 2.49 4.03
CA MET A 314 -8.51 1.20 4.71
C MET A 314 -9.68 1.26 5.70
N SER A 315 -10.53 0.24 5.65
CA SER A 315 -11.53 -0.07 6.65
C SER A 315 -10.89 -0.43 8.00
N ASP A 316 -11.67 -0.39 9.07
CA ASP A 316 -11.18 -0.77 10.40
C ASP A 316 -10.75 -2.25 10.43
N PHE A 317 -11.44 -3.13 9.70
CA PHE A 317 -11.02 -4.52 9.50
C PHE A 317 -9.64 -4.63 8.84
N GLU A 318 -9.42 -3.93 7.73
CA GLU A 318 -8.13 -3.96 7.01
C GLU A 318 -6.99 -3.44 7.90
N LYS A 319 -7.24 -2.40 8.69
CA LYS A 319 -6.27 -1.87 9.65
C LYS A 319 -5.93 -2.88 10.74
N VAL A 320 -6.95 -3.49 11.35
CA VAL A 320 -6.76 -4.47 12.43
C VAL A 320 -6.01 -5.69 11.92
N LYS A 321 -6.41 -6.21 10.75
CA LYS A 321 -5.71 -7.31 10.09
C LYS A 321 -4.25 -6.96 9.78
N ALA A 322 -3.98 -5.78 9.23
CA ALA A 322 -2.61 -5.37 8.89
C ALA A 322 -1.70 -5.26 10.12
N ILE A 323 -2.21 -4.76 11.26
CA ILE A 323 -1.45 -4.70 12.52
C ILE A 323 -1.28 -6.10 13.12
N HIS A 324 -2.34 -6.91 13.15
CA HIS A 324 -2.29 -8.30 13.59
C HIS A 324 -1.22 -9.09 12.83
N ASP A 325 -1.30 -9.10 11.50
CA ASP A 325 -0.38 -9.85 10.65
C ASP A 325 1.05 -9.35 10.83
N TYR A 326 1.26 -8.03 10.98
CA TYR A 326 2.57 -7.48 11.27
C TYR A 326 3.14 -8.04 12.57
N VAL A 327 2.35 -8.02 13.66
CA VAL A 327 2.80 -8.51 14.97
C VAL A 327 3.15 -9.99 14.90
N VAL A 328 2.29 -10.82 14.29
CA VAL A 328 2.54 -12.26 14.14
C VAL A 328 3.77 -12.53 13.27
N LEU A 329 3.89 -11.88 12.11
CA LEU A 329 5.00 -12.12 11.18
C LEU A 329 6.37 -11.63 11.66
N ASN A 330 6.41 -10.70 12.63
CA ASN A 330 7.64 -10.07 13.09
C ASN A 330 8.01 -10.44 14.54
N THR A 331 7.32 -11.42 15.12
CA THR A 331 7.56 -11.87 16.48
C THR A 331 7.65 -13.40 16.53
N ALA A 332 8.61 -13.93 17.29
CA ALA A 332 8.63 -15.33 17.66
C ALA A 332 8.17 -15.49 19.11
N TYR A 333 7.32 -16.49 19.38
CA TYR A 333 6.98 -16.82 20.76
C TYR A 333 8.20 -17.32 21.55
N ASP A 334 8.43 -16.78 22.74
CA ASP A 334 9.59 -17.08 23.63
C ASP A 334 9.46 -18.45 24.32
N SER A 335 9.26 -19.49 23.52
CA SER A 335 8.99 -20.86 23.96
C SER A 335 10.13 -21.44 24.78
N GLU A 336 11.38 -21.13 24.44
CA GLU A 336 12.56 -21.69 25.10
C GLU A 336 12.69 -21.20 26.53
N ASN A 337 12.54 -19.89 26.76
CA ASN A 337 12.56 -19.35 28.12
C ASN A 337 11.26 -19.67 28.88
N TYR A 338 10.13 -19.82 28.18
CA TYR A 338 8.86 -20.24 28.80
C TYR A 338 9.00 -21.60 29.45
N LEU A 339 9.48 -22.59 28.68
CA LEU A 339 9.69 -23.96 29.15
C LEU A 339 10.76 -24.09 30.24
N ARG A 340 11.60 -23.06 30.42
CA ARG A 340 12.66 -22.99 31.44
C ARG A 340 12.30 -22.15 32.65
N ASP A 341 11.11 -21.55 32.68
CA ASP A 341 10.71 -20.59 33.72
C ASP A 341 11.74 -19.45 33.87
N SER A 342 12.19 -18.92 32.74
CA SER A 342 13.27 -17.93 32.66
C SER A 342 12.98 -16.79 31.68
N ILE A 343 11.70 -16.47 31.47
CA ILE A 343 11.26 -15.40 30.55
C ILE A 343 11.92 -14.07 30.93
N PRO A 344 12.66 -13.42 30.02
CA PRO A 344 13.18 -12.08 30.24
C PRO A 344 12.04 -11.06 30.38
N GLU A 345 12.24 -10.06 31.25
CA GLU A 345 11.25 -8.99 31.48
C GLU A 345 10.69 -8.38 30.18
N SER A 346 11.54 -8.13 29.19
CA SER A 346 11.09 -7.52 27.93
C SER A 346 10.13 -8.37 27.10
N SER A 347 10.11 -9.69 27.28
CA SER A 347 9.19 -10.56 26.56
C SER A 347 7.74 -10.33 27.01
N TYR A 348 7.51 -9.68 28.16
CA TYR A 348 6.19 -9.27 28.66
C TYR A 348 5.77 -7.85 28.21
N HIS A 349 6.60 -7.17 27.41
CA HIS A 349 6.43 -5.75 27.10
C HIS A 349 6.54 -5.48 25.60
N ILE A 350 6.12 -4.29 25.19
CA ILE A 350 6.10 -3.91 23.77
C ILE A 350 7.50 -3.83 23.14
N ASP A 351 8.56 -3.67 23.93
CA ASP A 351 9.93 -3.68 23.42
C ASP A 351 10.39 -5.08 22.98
N GLY A 352 9.84 -6.15 23.58
CA GLY A 352 10.04 -7.52 23.12
C GLY A 352 9.59 -7.72 21.68
N VAL A 353 8.39 -7.25 21.34
CA VAL A 353 7.86 -7.29 19.97
C VAL A 353 8.56 -6.27 19.08
N LEU A 354 8.49 -4.98 19.41
CA LEU A 354 8.86 -3.90 18.50
C LEU A 354 10.36 -3.77 18.27
N LEU A 355 11.20 -4.14 19.25
CA LEU A 355 12.65 -3.95 19.14
C LEU A 355 13.42 -5.28 19.05
N LYS A 356 12.87 -6.38 19.58
CA LYS A 356 13.59 -7.67 19.68
C LYS A 356 12.99 -8.78 18.83
N GLY A 357 11.74 -8.67 18.39
CA GLY A 357 11.02 -9.69 17.64
C GLY A 357 10.80 -10.99 18.42
N ILE A 358 10.75 -10.94 19.76
CA ILE A 358 10.51 -12.09 20.63
C ILE A 358 9.70 -11.68 21.86
N ALA A 359 8.62 -12.40 22.16
CA ALA A 359 7.72 -12.09 23.27
C ALA A 359 6.91 -13.30 23.74
N VAL A 360 6.22 -13.16 24.86
CA VAL A 360 5.10 -14.03 25.28
C VAL A 360 3.77 -13.28 25.15
N CYS A 361 2.65 -13.92 25.48
CA CYS A 361 1.29 -13.39 25.29
C CYS A 361 1.11 -11.91 25.69
N ASP A 362 1.69 -11.52 26.82
CA ASP A 362 1.70 -10.14 27.31
C ASP A 362 2.31 -9.15 26.31
N GLY A 363 3.48 -9.45 25.73
CA GLY A 363 4.13 -8.58 24.75
C GLY A 363 3.35 -8.47 23.44
N TYR A 364 2.71 -9.56 22.98
CA TYR A 364 1.85 -9.56 21.78
C TYR A 364 0.62 -8.67 22.01
N SER A 365 -0.16 -8.98 23.04
CA SER A 365 -1.42 -8.30 23.36
C SER A 365 -1.23 -6.82 23.70
N LYS A 366 -0.15 -6.45 24.41
CA LYS A 366 0.21 -5.04 24.67
C LYS A 366 0.66 -4.30 23.41
N THR A 367 1.39 -4.95 22.52
CA THR A 367 1.76 -4.33 21.24
C THR A 367 0.54 -4.07 20.35
N MET A 368 -0.42 -4.99 20.33
CA MET A 368 -1.71 -4.79 19.66
C MET A 368 -2.44 -3.56 20.22
N VAL A 369 -2.53 -3.42 21.55
CA VAL A 369 -3.10 -2.21 22.19
C VAL A 369 -2.40 -0.95 21.69
N TYR A 370 -1.08 -0.91 21.79
CA TYR A 370 -0.28 0.26 21.44
C TYR A 370 -0.45 0.67 19.98
N LEU A 371 -0.32 -0.27 19.03
CA LEU A 371 -0.39 0.04 17.60
C LEU A 371 -1.81 0.39 17.14
N LEU A 372 -2.84 -0.29 17.65
CA LEU A 372 -4.24 -0.01 17.31
C LEU A 372 -4.72 1.32 17.89
N ASN A 373 -4.38 1.65 19.14
CA ASN A 373 -4.67 2.96 19.73
C ASN A 373 -4.05 4.10 18.90
N LYS A 374 -2.81 3.94 18.40
CA LYS A 374 -2.14 4.96 17.57
C LYS A 374 -2.84 5.24 16.24
N ILE A 375 -3.62 4.30 15.71
CA ILE A 375 -4.38 4.47 14.48
C ILE A 375 -5.89 4.70 14.74
N GLY A 376 -6.26 4.90 16.00
CA GLY A 376 -7.62 5.26 16.41
C GLY A 376 -8.61 4.10 16.42
N ILE A 377 -8.13 2.86 16.49
CA ILE A 377 -8.98 1.67 16.66
C ILE A 377 -9.12 1.37 18.15
N PRO A 378 -10.34 1.40 18.72
CA PRO A 378 -10.55 1.04 20.12
C PRO A 378 -10.18 -0.42 20.37
N VAL A 379 -9.37 -0.64 21.40
CA VAL A 379 -8.82 -1.94 21.77
C VAL A 379 -8.65 -1.99 23.28
N LEU A 380 -8.88 -3.17 23.86
CA LEU A 380 -8.69 -3.44 25.28
C LEU A 380 -7.71 -4.60 25.44
N TYR A 381 -6.81 -4.49 26.42
CA TYR A 381 -6.03 -5.62 26.92
C TYR A 381 -6.92 -6.48 27.82
N VAL A 382 -6.90 -7.78 27.61
CA VAL A 382 -7.64 -8.76 28.43
C VAL A 382 -6.63 -9.74 29.01
N SER A 383 -6.76 -10.04 30.30
CA SER A 383 -6.00 -11.09 30.98
C SER A 383 -6.93 -12.12 31.59
N GLY A 384 -6.44 -13.35 31.68
CA GLY A 384 -7.20 -14.48 32.18
C GLY A 384 -6.35 -15.75 32.16
N SER A 385 -6.96 -16.86 31.73
CA SER A 385 -6.27 -18.12 31.56
C SER A 385 -6.72 -18.83 30.29
N ALA A 386 -5.79 -19.53 29.65
CA ALA A 386 -6.07 -20.32 28.46
C ALA A 386 -5.12 -21.53 28.42
N GLY A 387 -5.61 -22.70 27.98
CA GLY A 387 -4.80 -23.92 27.94
C GLY A 387 -4.26 -24.42 29.30
N GLY A 388 -4.78 -23.89 30.42
CA GLY A 388 -4.36 -24.22 31.78
C GLY A 388 -3.33 -23.28 32.41
N ASP A 389 -2.85 -22.27 31.67
CA ASP A 389 -1.87 -21.28 32.13
C ASP A 389 -2.47 -19.86 32.12
N LEU A 390 -1.79 -18.91 32.77
CA LEU A 390 -2.13 -17.49 32.65
C LEU A 390 -1.92 -17.02 31.21
N HIS A 391 -2.85 -16.24 30.68
CA HIS A 391 -2.83 -15.80 29.29
C HIS A 391 -3.41 -14.39 29.12
N SER A 392 -3.09 -13.76 28.00
CA SER A 392 -3.60 -12.44 27.65
C SER A 392 -3.82 -12.29 26.15
N TRP A 393 -4.85 -11.52 25.80
CA TRP A 393 -5.30 -11.29 24.44
C TRP A 393 -5.97 -9.90 24.36
N ASN A 394 -6.74 -9.64 23.30
CA ASN A 394 -7.40 -8.36 23.09
C ASN A 394 -8.88 -8.49 22.80
N LYS A 395 -9.64 -7.46 23.17
CA LYS A 395 -10.93 -7.13 22.55
C LYS A 395 -10.73 -5.92 21.64
N VAL A 396 -11.18 -6.00 20.39
CA VAL A 396 -10.98 -4.96 19.36
C VAL A 396 -12.32 -4.54 18.79
N GLN A 397 -12.52 -3.23 18.63
CA GLN A 397 -13.75 -2.69 18.06
C GLN A 397 -13.59 -2.39 16.57
N ILE A 398 -14.49 -2.94 15.74
CA ILE A 398 -14.57 -2.70 14.30
C ILE A 398 -15.98 -2.24 13.95
N ASP A 399 -16.12 -1.09 13.31
CA ASP A 399 -17.41 -0.47 12.98
C ASP A 399 -18.36 -0.34 14.19
N GLY A 400 -17.80 -0.11 15.38
CA GLY A 400 -18.56 0.00 16.63
C GLY A 400 -18.95 -1.32 17.29
N ILE A 401 -18.55 -2.47 16.72
CA ILE A 401 -18.83 -3.82 17.24
C ILE A 401 -17.54 -4.42 17.80
N TRP A 402 -17.61 -5.02 18.98
CA TRP A 402 -16.47 -5.65 19.64
C TRP A 402 -16.28 -7.10 19.20
N TYR A 403 -15.01 -7.49 19.06
CA TYR A 403 -14.56 -8.83 18.73
C TYR A 403 -13.43 -9.24 19.65
N SER A 404 -13.31 -10.53 19.90
CA SER A 404 -12.14 -11.10 20.56
C SER A 404 -11.04 -11.41 19.54
N LEU A 405 -9.79 -11.12 19.91
CA LEU A 405 -8.61 -11.30 19.08
C LEU A 405 -7.43 -11.80 19.92
N ASP A 406 -6.86 -12.95 19.56
CA ASP A 406 -5.63 -13.46 20.18
C ASP A 406 -4.51 -13.67 19.14
N ALA A 407 -3.67 -12.65 18.99
CA ALA A 407 -2.50 -12.69 18.11
C ALA A 407 -1.45 -13.74 18.53
N THR A 408 -1.43 -14.13 19.81
CA THR A 408 -0.46 -15.10 20.33
C THR A 408 -0.80 -16.51 19.85
N TRP A 409 -2.07 -16.91 19.92
CA TRP A 409 -2.51 -18.23 19.48
C TRP A 409 -2.71 -18.31 17.96
N ASP A 410 -2.74 -17.16 17.29
CA ASP A 410 -2.62 -17.04 15.84
C ASP A 410 -1.15 -17.06 15.33
N ASP A 411 -0.17 -16.96 16.23
CA ASP A 411 1.25 -17.21 15.93
C ASP A 411 1.53 -18.74 15.86
N PRO A 412 1.99 -19.27 14.72
CA PRO A 412 2.33 -20.68 14.59
C PRO A 412 3.53 -21.05 15.45
N THR A 413 3.35 -21.95 16.42
CA THR A 413 4.45 -22.51 17.22
C THR A 413 4.77 -23.97 16.82
N PRO A 414 6.06 -24.35 16.64
CA PRO A 414 7.25 -23.47 16.54
C PRO A 414 7.15 -22.45 15.41
N ASN A 415 7.77 -21.27 15.59
CA ASN A 415 7.69 -20.14 14.66
C ASN A 415 7.87 -20.58 13.20
N LYS A 416 6.95 -20.12 12.34
CA LYS A 416 7.01 -20.32 10.90
C LYS A 416 7.06 -18.96 10.20
N GLU A 417 8.25 -18.60 9.75
CA GLU A 417 8.49 -17.36 9.01
C GLU A 417 7.51 -17.24 7.82
N GLY A 418 6.85 -16.09 7.71
CA GLY A 418 5.90 -15.82 6.62
C GLY A 418 4.49 -16.37 6.80
N TYR A 419 4.17 -17.05 7.91
CA TYR A 419 2.87 -17.67 8.12
C TYR A 419 2.09 -17.04 9.29
N VAL A 420 0.79 -16.81 9.09
CA VAL A 420 -0.15 -16.23 10.06
C VAL A 420 -1.39 -17.12 10.08
N ARG A 421 -1.90 -17.43 11.27
CA ARG A 421 -3.22 -18.07 11.42
C ARG A 421 -4.26 -17.02 11.78
N TYR A 422 -5.52 -17.39 11.64
CA TYR A 422 -6.66 -16.51 11.93
C TYR A 422 -7.71 -17.25 12.77
N LYS A 423 -7.29 -18.27 13.52
CA LYS A 423 -8.19 -19.12 14.32
C LYS A 423 -8.84 -18.31 15.43
N TYR A 424 -8.12 -17.35 16.01
CA TYR A 424 -8.61 -16.45 17.06
C TYR A 424 -8.71 -15.00 16.58
N PHE A 425 -8.78 -14.78 15.27
CA PHE A 425 -8.87 -13.45 14.69
C PHE A 425 -10.34 -13.00 14.55
N LEU A 426 -10.73 -12.01 15.36
CA LEU A 426 -12.05 -11.36 15.32
C LEU A 426 -13.22 -12.33 15.51
N ILE A 427 -13.13 -13.16 16.54
CA ILE A 427 -14.14 -14.17 16.88
C ILE A 427 -15.12 -13.66 17.95
N PRO A 428 -16.35 -14.20 18.01
CA PRO A 428 -17.24 -13.97 19.14
C PRO A 428 -16.73 -14.66 20.40
N ASP A 429 -17.10 -14.12 21.56
CA ASP A 429 -16.73 -14.64 22.89
C ASP A 429 -17.17 -16.09 23.06
N SER A 430 -18.32 -16.48 22.49
CA SER A 430 -18.82 -17.86 22.57
C SER A 430 -17.89 -18.92 21.95
N LEU A 431 -16.96 -18.51 21.08
CA LEU A 431 -15.93 -19.42 20.54
C LEU A 431 -14.62 -19.29 21.29
N LEU A 432 -14.32 -18.13 21.86
CA LEU A 432 -13.13 -17.94 22.68
C LEU A 432 -13.27 -18.67 24.04
N ASP A 433 -14.46 -18.66 24.64
CA ASP A 433 -14.80 -19.29 25.92
C ASP A 433 -14.69 -20.83 25.90
N ASP A 434 -14.52 -21.45 24.72
CA ASP A 434 -14.26 -22.89 24.61
C ASP A 434 -12.89 -23.28 25.20
N ASP A 435 -11.92 -22.37 25.19
CA ASP A 435 -10.54 -22.64 25.64
C ASP A 435 -9.85 -21.47 26.39
N HIS A 436 -10.51 -20.32 26.51
CA HIS A 436 -10.11 -19.18 27.34
C HIS A 436 -11.10 -18.94 28.48
N ASN A 437 -10.62 -18.41 29.59
CA ASN A 437 -11.44 -18.06 30.75
C ASN A 437 -10.99 -16.69 31.28
N TRP A 438 -11.92 -15.75 31.46
CA TRP A 438 -11.68 -14.43 32.03
C TRP A 438 -12.91 -13.95 32.81
N ASP A 439 -12.75 -12.89 33.61
CA ASP A 439 -13.88 -12.14 34.14
C ASP A 439 -14.38 -11.18 33.06
N ASP A 440 -15.52 -11.50 32.44
CA ASP A 440 -16.11 -10.75 31.33
C ASP A 440 -16.94 -9.55 31.78
N SER A 441 -17.20 -9.39 33.08
CA SER A 441 -18.15 -8.41 33.61
C SER A 441 -17.74 -6.94 33.35
N GLU A 442 -16.44 -6.68 33.21
CA GLU A 442 -15.87 -5.36 32.94
C GLU A 442 -15.57 -5.13 31.44
N PHE A 443 -15.87 -6.11 30.57
CA PHE A 443 -15.58 -6.04 29.14
C PHE A 443 -16.85 -5.99 28.28
N PRO A 444 -16.80 -5.35 27.11
CA PRO A 444 -17.92 -5.34 26.19
C PRO A 444 -18.11 -6.70 25.51
N ASP A 445 -19.36 -7.13 25.36
CA ASP A 445 -19.72 -8.38 24.69
C ASP A 445 -19.26 -8.40 23.22
N ALA A 446 -18.63 -9.50 22.80
CA ALA A 446 -18.35 -9.80 21.40
C ALA A 446 -19.25 -10.93 20.91
N THR A 447 -20.35 -10.60 20.23
CA THR A 447 -21.35 -11.58 19.80
C THR A 447 -21.46 -11.75 18.29
N ASP A 448 -20.80 -10.89 17.53
CA ASP A 448 -20.93 -10.85 16.07
C ASP A 448 -19.99 -11.87 15.40
N SER A 449 -20.47 -12.53 14.35
CA SER A 449 -19.75 -13.62 13.68
C SER A 449 -19.39 -13.29 12.22
N ARG A 450 -19.48 -12.02 11.79
CA ARG A 450 -19.29 -11.66 10.37
C ARG A 450 -17.89 -11.98 9.84
N TYR A 451 -16.89 -12.02 10.71
CA TYR A 451 -15.50 -12.33 10.36
C TYR A 451 -15.09 -13.79 10.63
N LEU A 452 -16.01 -14.63 11.10
CA LEU A 452 -15.72 -16.04 11.42
C LEU A 452 -15.18 -16.84 10.23
N PHE A 453 -15.45 -16.40 9.00
CA PHE A 453 -14.92 -17.03 7.80
C PHE A 453 -13.38 -17.02 7.73
N MET A 454 -12.71 -16.09 8.41
CA MET A 454 -11.25 -16.02 8.47
C MET A 454 -10.66 -17.26 9.15
N THR A 455 -11.35 -17.82 10.14
CA THR A 455 -10.91 -19.01 10.90
C THR A 455 -10.80 -20.28 10.05
N ASP A 456 -11.47 -20.32 8.89
CA ASP A 456 -11.48 -21.44 7.95
C ASP A 456 -10.38 -21.30 6.87
N MET A 457 -9.68 -20.17 6.80
CA MET A 457 -8.69 -19.91 5.75
C MET A 457 -7.32 -20.47 6.13
N TRP A 458 -6.97 -21.64 5.57
CA TRP A 458 -5.65 -22.25 5.75
C TRP A 458 -4.55 -21.54 4.96
N ASP A 459 -4.81 -21.29 3.68
CA ASP A 459 -4.02 -20.50 2.75
C ASP A 459 -5.01 -19.68 1.92
N PHE A 460 -4.69 -18.42 1.62
CA PHE A 460 -5.58 -17.59 0.81
C PHE A 460 -4.85 -16.49 0.04
N ASP A 461 -5.49 -16.03 -1.03
CA ASP A 461 -5.09 -14.83 -1.75
C ASP A 461 -6.34 -13.97 -2.05
N LEU A 462 -6.16 -12.66 -2.07
CA LEU A 462 -7.22 -11.70 -2.39
C LEU A 462 -7.11 -11.32 -3.87
N TYR A 463 -8.16 -11.59 -4.64
CA TYR A 463 -8.25 -11.19 -6.03
C TYR A 463 -9.55 -10.45 -6.29
N GLU A 464 -9.43 -9.21 -6.75
CA GLU A 464 -10.54 -8.25 -6.81
C GLU A 464 -11.15 -8.05 -5.40
N ASP A 465 -12.43 -8.36 -5.21
CA ASP A 465 -13.12 -8.25 -3.91
C ASP A 465 -13.45 -9.63 -3.29
N GLN A 466 -12.74 -10.68 -3.70
CA GLN A 466 -12.96 -12.05 -3.23
C GLN A 466 -11.68 -12.70 -2.70
N TYR A 467 -11.78 -13.32 -1.53
CA TYR A 467 -10.76 -14.25 -1.05
C TYR A 467 -10.93 -15.58 -1.75
N PHE A 468 -9.84 -16.11 -2.28
CA PHE A 468 -9.71 -17.50 -2.74
C PHE A 468 -8.86 -18.23 -1.73
N TYR A 469 -9.35 -19.35 -1.20
CA TYR A 469 -8.71 -19.98 -0.05
C TYR A 469 -8.85 -21.50 -0.04
N SER A 470 -7.92 -22.13 0.65
CA SER A 470 -8.00 -23.52 1.07
C SER A 470 -8.75 -23.59 2.40
N SER A 471 -9.87 -24.34 2.44
CA SER A 471 -10.72 -24.45 3.63
C SER A 471 -10.17 -25.49 4.60
N ASP A 472 -9.75 -25.06 5.80
CA ASP A 472 -9.27 -25.96 6.85
C ASP A 472 -10.39 -26.89 7.35
N ALA A 473 -11.64 -26.39 7.38
CA ALA A 473 -12.80 -27.18 7.75
C ALA A 473 -13.20 -28.26 6.73
N ASP A 474 -12.61 -28.24 5.52
CA ASP A 474 -12.98 -29.12 4.41
C ASP A 474 -11.75 -29.64 3.66
N ASP A 475 -10.80 -30.23 4.40
CA ASP A 475 -9.62 -30.93 3.89
C ASP A 475 -8.86 -30.13 2.82
N ILE A 476 -8.64 -28.83 3.09
CA ILE A 476 -7.94 -27.87 2.23
C ILE A 476 -8.48 -27.81 0.79
N ASN A 477 -9.78 -28.07 0.62
CA ASN A 477 -10.49 -27.86 -0.65
C ASN A 477 -10.57 -26.36 -0.98
N ILE A 478 -10.66 -26.03 -2.27
CA ILE A 478 -10.59 -24.64 -2.74
C ILE A 478 -11.98 -24.00 -2.71
N TYR A 479 -12.08 -22.84 -2.06
CA TYR A 479 -13.26 -22.00 -1.97
C TYR A 479 -12.98 -20.58 -2.44
N LYS A 480 -14.05 -19.84 -2.68
CA LYS A 480 -14.04 -18.37 -2.66
C LYS A 480 -15.12 -17.82 -1.76
N ILE A 481 -14.89 -16.60 -1.27
CA ILE A 481 -15.85 -15.83 -0.49
C ILE A 481 -15.61 -14.33 -0.76
N ASN A 482 -16.65 -13.52 -0.70
CA ASN A 482 -16.50 -12.07 -0.79
C ASN A 482 -15.72 -11.56 0.44
N LYS A 483 -15.04 -10.42 0.31
CA LYS A 483 -14.27 -9.81 1.41
C LYS A 483 -15.11 -9.46 2.65
N ASP A 484 -16.43 -9.33 2.49
CA ASP A 484 -17.39 -9.08 3.55
C ASP A 484 -17.92 -10.36 4.23
N GLY A 485 -17.40 -11.53 3.85
CA GLY A 485 -17.83 -12.83 4.37
C GLY A 485 -19.06 -13.42 3.69
N THR A 486 -19.62 -12.76 2.67
CA THR A 486 -20.80 -13.26 1.95
C THR A 486 -20.41 -14.11 0.74
N GLY A 487 -21.38 -14.87 0.18
CA GLY A 487 -21.17 -15.55 -1.10
C GLY A 487 -20.17 -16.70 -1.09
N LYS A 488 -19.95 -17.36 0.07
CA LYS A 488 -19.08 -18.55 0.17
C LYS A 488 -19.47 -19.59 -0.87
N GLN A 489 -18.52 -20.02 -1.69
CA GLN A 489 -18.72 -20.98 -2.76
C GLN A 489 -17.51 -21.92 -2.86
N LYS A 490 -17.76 -23.24 -2.88
CA LYS A 490 -16.73 -24.22 -3.22
C LYS A 490 -16.39 -24.12 -4.71
N ILE A 491 -15.11 -24.00 -5.03
CA ILE A 491 -14.57 -23.98 -6.39
C ILE A 491 -14.21 -25.38 -6.85
N SER A 492 -13.54 -26.16 -5.97
CA SER A 492 -12.99 -27.46 -6.34
C SER A 492 -12.87 -28.39 -5.13
N ASN A 493 -12.88 -29.70 -5.38
CA ASN A 493 -12.49 -30.74 -4.40
C ASN A 493 -11.01 -31.13 -4.52
N GLU A 494 -10.22 -30.34 -5.26
CA GLU A 494 -8.77 -30.50 -5.28
C GLU A 494 -8.20 -29.87 -4.01
N ARG A 495 -7.46 -30.65 -3.25
CA ARG A 495 -6.72 -30.25 -2.05
C ARG A 495 -5.56 -29.32 -2.43
N ALA A 496 -5.64 -28.05 -2.05
CA ALA A 496 -4.67 -27.02 -2.38
C ALA A 496 -3.89 -26.57 -1.14
N ASN A 497 -2.58 -26.52 -1.27
CA ASN A 497 -1.68 -25.91 -0.30
C ASN A 497 -0.84 -24.85 -1.03
N GLU A 498 -0.47 -23.77 -0.34
CA GLU A 498 0.27 -22.64 -0.90
C GLU A 498 -0.40 -22.11 -2.18
N LEU A 499 -1.47 -21.33 -2.02
CA LEU A 499 -2.32 -20.86 -3.12
C LEU A 499 -2.01 -19.39 -3.48
N VAL A 500 -2.00 -19.10 -4.78
CA VAL A 500 -1.83 -17.75 -5.34
C VAL A 500 -2.85 -17.54 -6.45
N VAL A 501 -3.43 -16.34 -6.56
CA VAL A 501 -4.34 -15.96 -7.64
C VAL A 501 -3.73 -14.85 -8.51
N TYR A 502 -3.76 -15.05 -9.83
CA TYR A 502 -3.27 -14.07 -10.79
C TYR A 502 -4.03 -14.18 -12.12
N ASN A 503 -4.49 -13.04 -12.66
CA ASN A 503 -5.19 -12.95 -13.95
C ASN A 503 -6.30 -14.01 -14.16
N GLY A 504 -7.13 -14.23 -13.13
CA GLY A 504 -8.23 -15.19 -13.17
C GLY A 504 -7.81 -16.67 -13.15
N TRP A 505 -6.58 -16.95 -12.72
CA TRP A 505 -6.06 -18.29 -12.46
C TRP A 505 -5.66 -18.45 -11.00
N ILE A 506 -5.92 -19.64 -10.46
CA ILE A 506 -5.46 -20.10 -9.16
C ILE A 506 -4.28 -21.03 -9.42
N TYR A 507 -3.14 -20.75 -8.81
CA TYR A 507 -1.91 -21.55 -8.81
C TYR A 507 -1.70 -22.12 -7.43
N PHE A 508 -1.40 -23.41 -7.33
CA PHE A 508 -1.32 -24.07 -6.02
C PHE A 508 -0.53 -25.38 -6.08
N SER A 509 0.01 -25.78 -4.92
CA SER A 509 0.53 -27.12 -4.70
C SER A 509 -0.66 -28.09 -4.51
N ASN A 510 -0.86 -29.01 -5.45
CA ASN A 510 -2.02 -29.88 -5.47
C ASN A 510 -1.76 -31.20 -4.73
N TYR A 511 -2.24 -31.29 -3.50
CA TYR A 511 -2.09 -32.46 -2.62
C TYR A 511 -3.02 -33.62 -2.98
N SER A 512 -3.98 -33.41 -3.88
CA SER A 512 -4.74 -34.51 -4.50
C SER A 512 -3.93 -35.20 -5.62
N ARG A 513 -2.87 -34.53 -6.10
CA ARG A 513 -2.07 -34.92 -7.27
C ARG A 513 -0.58 -34.80 -6.97
N SER A 514 -0.15 -35.50 -5.93
CA SER A 514 1.26 -35.67 -5.53
C SER A 514 1.97 -34.42 -5.01
N GLY A 515 1.29 -33.30 -4.76
CA GLY A 515 1.89 -32.05 -4.26
C GLY A 515 2.64 -31.25 -5.33
N TYR A 516 2.31 -31.46 -6.60
CA TYR A 516 2.93 -30.75 -7.72
C TYR A 516 2.24 -29.40 -7.93
N LEU A 517 2.89 -28.49 -8.63
CA LEU A 517 2.33 -27.20 -9.03
C LEU A 517 1.29 -27.42 -10.12
N TYR A 518 0.06 -26.99 -9.85
CA TYR A 518 -1.04 -26.94 -10.80
C TYR A 518 -1.57 -25.52 -10.93
N LYS A 519 -2.32 -25.28 -12.00
CA LYS A 519 -3.19 -24.11 -12.12
C LYS A 519 -4.59 -24.49 -12.56
N MET A 520 -5.58 -23.69 -12.19
CA MET A 520 -6.96 -23.78 -12.68
C MET A 520 -7.60 -22.40 -12.80
N LYS A 521 -8.66 -22.26 -13.59
CA LYS A 521 -9.43 -21.00 -13.63
C LYS A 521 -10.16 -20.78 -12.30
N ILE A 522 -10.42 -19.52 -11.96
CA ILE A 522 -11.15 -19.13 -10.74
C ILE A 522 -12.59 -19.66 -10.67
N ASP A 523 -13.11 -20.23 -11.75
CA ASP A 523 -14.39 -20.94 -11.82
C ASP A 523 -14.27 -22.47 -11.59
N GLY A 524 -13.06 -22.97 -11.33
CA GLY A 524 -12.76 -24.38 -11.11
C GLY A 524 -12.47 -25.19 -12.38
N THR A 525 -12.47 -24.56 -13.56
CA THR A 525 -12.21 -25.25 -14.83
C THR A 525 -10.73 -25.23 -15.22
N GLN A 526 -10.37 -25.94 -16.30
CA GLN A 526 -9.03 -25.92 -16.91
C GLN A 526 -7.86 -26.30 -15.97
N LEU A 527 -8.08 -27.28 -15.08
CA LEU A 527 -7.02 -27.81 -14.23
C LEU A 527 -5.85 -28.35 -15.07
N THR A 528 -4.66 -27.77 -14.90
CA THR A 528 -3.47 -28.04 -15.71
C THR A 528 -2.26 -28.21 -14.80
N GLN A 529 -1.50 -29.29 -14.98
CA GLN A 529 -0.22 -29.53 -14.29
C GLN A 529 0.87 -28.65 -14.89
N ILE A 530 1.71 -28.04 -14.05
CA ILE A 530 2.82 -27.17 -14.49
C ILE A 530 4.16 -27.91 -14.38
N ASN A 531 4.38 -28.68 -13.31
CA ASN A 531 5.60 -29.44 -13.09
C ASN A 531 5.30 -30.88 -12.63
N ASP A 532 6.33 -31.71 -12.49
CA ASP A 532 6.23 -33.12 -12.11
C ASP A 532 6.99 -33.47 -10.82
N PHE A 533 7.22 -32.47 -9.95
CA PHE A 533 7.87 -32.63 -8.67
C PHE A 533 7.16 -31.84 -7.57
N ILE A 534 7.32 -32.28 -6.32
CA ILE A 534 6.70 -31.61 -5.16
C ILE A 534 7.29 -30.22 -4.99
N ILE A 535 6.40 -29.24 -4.79
CA ILE A 535 6.79 -27.86 -4.51
C ILE A 535 6.51 -27.46 -3.06
N SER A 536 7.24 -26.46 -2.59
CA SER A 536 7.00 -25.71 -1.36
C SER A 536 7.45 -24.25 -1.53
N ASN A 537 7.04 -23.38 -0.61
CA ASN A 537 7.35 -21.94 -0.63
C ASN A 537 6.90 -21.25 -1.93
N LEU A 538 5.67 -21.52 -2.38
CA LEU A 538 5.09 -20.81 -3.53
C LEU A 538 4.84 -19.34 -3.20
N GLU A 539 5.55 -18.46 -3.90
CA GLU A 539 5.47 -17.01 -3.73
C GLU A 539 5.24 -16.33 -5.08
N ARG A 540 4.58 -15.16 -5.05
CA ARG A 540 4.32 -14.33 -6.24
C ARG A 540 5.13 -13.04 -6.21
N ASN A 541 5.81 -12.74 -7.30
CA ASN A 541 6.42 -11.44 -7.56
C ASN A 541 6.00 -10.94 -8.95
N GLY A 542 5.00 -10.05 -9.00
CA GLY A 542 4.41 -9.58 -10.25
C GLY A 542 3.75 -10.73 -11.03
N SER A 543 4.23 -10.97 -12.25
CA SER A 543 3.81 -12.08 -13.11
C SER A 543 4.58 -13.38 -12.87
N THR A 544 5.58 -13.38 -12.00
CA THR A 544 6.45 -14.53 -11.78
C THR A 544 6.09 -15.25 -10.49
N LEU A 545 5.97 -16.58 -10.54
CA LEU A 545 5.96 -17.43 -9.35
C LEU A 545 7.38 -17.91 -9.04
N THR A 546 7.75 -17.93 -7.77
CA THR A 546 8.93 -18.60 -7.23
C THR A 546 8.52 -19.74 -6.32
N TYR A 547 9.20 -20.87 -6.39
CA TYR A 547 8.93 -22.03 -5.53
C TYR A 547 10.17 -22.92 -5.41
N THR A 548 10.21 -23.77 -4.40
CA THR A 548 11.31 -24.72 -4.16
C THR A 548 10.86 -26.17 -4.31
N ASN A 549 11.78 -27.06 -4.72
CA ASN A 549 11.56 -28.49 -4.59
C ASN A 549 12.03 -29.03 -3.22
N LYS A 550 11.82 -30.33 -2.97
CA LYS A 550 12.27 -31.02 -1.74
C LYS A 550 13.77 -30.93 -1.47
N GLN A 551 14.60 -30.65 -2.47
CA GLN A 551 16.04 -30.48 -2.32
C GLN A 551 16.44 -29.01 -2.06
N GLY A 552 15.46 -28.10 -1.91
CA GLY A 552 15.70 -26.67 -1.71
C GLY A 552 16.12 -25.92 -2.98
N GLN A 553 16.05 -26.55 -4.16
CA GLN A 553 16.35 -25.86 -5.42
C GLN A 553 15.19 -24.91 -5.75
N LYS A 554 15.51 -23.65 -6.07
CA LYS A 554 14.54 -22.62 -6.44
C LYS A 554 14.22 -22.69 -7.94
N PHE A 555 12.94 -22.52 -8.27
CA PHE A 555 12.39 -22.50 -9.62
C PHE A 555 11.55 -21.24 -9.81
N THR A 556 11.38 -20.83 -11.07
CA THR A 556 10.49 -19.75 -11.46
C THR A 556 9.49 -20.22 -12.51
N TYR A 557 8.30 -19.61 -12.53
CA TYR A 557 7.30 -19.82 -13.57
C TYR A 557 6.63 -18.49 -13.92
N GLU A 558 6.67 -18.11 -15.20
CA GLU A 558 5.94 -16.93 -15.69
C GLU A 558 4.47 -17.28 -15.90
N MET A 559 3.61 -16.57 -15.18
CA MET A 559 2.16 -16.69 -15.26
C MET A 559 1.63 -15.93 -16.49
N ASN A 560 0.64 -16.53 -17.15
CA ASN A 560 -0.01 -15.98 -18.34
C ASN A 560 -1.41 -15.47 -18.04
#